data_AF-A5YTM3-F1
#
_entry.id   AF-A5YTM3-F1
#
_cell.length_a   1.000
_cell.length_b   1.000
_cell.length_c   1.000
_cell.angle_alpha   90.00
_cell.angle_beta   90.00
_cell.angle_gamma   90.00
#
_symmetry.space_group_name_H-M   'P 1'
#
loop_
_entity.id
_entity.type
_entity.pdbx_description
1 polymer ?
#
loop_
_entity_poly.entity_id
_entity_poly.type
_entity_poly.pdbx_seq_one_letter_code
_entity_poly.pdbx_strand_id
1 'polypeptide(L)'
;AYNTAGDLVSVPREQDGYFGEIDKAQFGAIQVAKVATYKGLVFATWDSDAPSLLDYLEDATWYMDSFLDRVEAGTAAIEGVTKWVIGCN
;
A
#
# COMPACT_ATOMS: atom_id res chain seq x y z
N ALA A 1 15.84 11.37 -3.51
CA ALA A 1 15.79 10.15 -2.67
C ALA A 1 14.63 10.27 -1.71
N TYR A 2 13.91 9.17 -1.48
CA TYR A 2 12.74 9.12 -0.62
C TYR A 2 13.02 8.24 0.59
N ASN A 3 12.40 8.54 1.73
CA ASN A 3 12.39 7.62 2.87
C ASN A 3 11.28 6.56 2.71
N THR A 4 11.13 5.67 3.69
CA THR A 4 10.09 4.61 3.66
C THR A 4 8.66 5.13 3.86
N ALA A 5 8.50 6.36 4.36
CA ALA A 5 7.21 7.04 4.41
C ALA A 5 6.82 7.70 3.07
N GLY A 6 7.75 7.73 2.10
CA GLY A 6 7.56 8.39 0.81
C GLY A 6 7.91 9.87 0.82
N ASP A 7 8.48 10.42 1.88
CA ASP A 7 8.90 11.83 1.91
C ASP A 7 10.14 12.04 1.06
N LEU A 8 10.20 13.15 0.30
CA LEU A 8 11.40 13.54 -0.43
C LEU A 8 12.45 14.07 0.55
N VAL A 9 13.48 13.28 0.82
CA VAL A 9 14.51 13.63 1.82
C VAL A 9 15.76 14.26 1.22
N SER A 10 16.02 14.06 -0.07
CA SER A 10 17.22 14.58 -0.73
C SER A 10 17.01 14.76 -2.23
N VAL A 11 17.54 15.84 -2.78
CA VAL A 11 17.55 16.12 -4.23
C VAL A 11 19.00 16.31 -4.68
N PRO A 12 19.45 15.64 -5.76
CA PRO A 12 20.78 15.87 -6.31
C PRO A 12 20.97 17.34 -6.69
N ARG A 13 22.11 17.92 -6.31
CA ARG A 13 22.47 19.33 -6.57
C ARG A 13 21.40 20.33 -6.08
N GLU A 14 20.78 20.08 -4.94
CA GLU A 14 19.75 20.95 -4.34
C GLU A 14 20.14 22.44 -4.29
N GLN A 15 21.40 22.74 -3.95
CA GLN A 15 21.92 24.11 -3.91
C GLN A 15 22.17 24.70 -5.31
N ASP A 16 22.87 24.00 -6.19
CA ASP A 16 23.26 24.56 -7.50
C ASP A 16 22.10 24.58 -8.52
N GLY A 17 21.24 23.57 -8.47
CA GLY A 17 20.18 23.35 -9.47
C GLY A 17 18.81 23.86 -9.06
N TYR A 18 18.55 23.93 -7.75
CA TYR A 18 17.28 24.42 -7.18
C TYR A 18 17.48 25.62 -6.26
N PHE A 19 18.70 26.17 -6.17
CA PHE A 19 19.03 27.35 -5.35
C PHE A 19 18.71 27.21 -3.85
N GLY A 20 18.55 25.97 -3.37
CA GLY A 20 18.07 25.70 -2.02
C GLY A 20 16.60 26.08 -1.78
N GLU A 21 15.83 26.35 -2.84
CA GLU A 21 14.45 26.85 -2.77
C GLU A 21 13.39 25.76 -2.97
N ILE A 22 13.80 24.51 -3.22
CA ILE A 22 12.84 23.42 -3.41
C ILE A 22 12.12 23.07 -2.09
N ASP A 23 10.80 23.21 -2.09
CA ASP A 23 9.97 22.73 -1.00
C ASP A 23 9.74 21.22 -1.12
N LYS A 24 10.64 20.46 -0.50
CA LYS A 24 10.62 18.98 -0.52
C LYS A 24 9.32 18.39 0.04
N ALA A 25 8.59 19.11 0.91
CA ALA A 25 7.34 18.62 1.48
C ALA A 25 6.22 18.52 0.42
N GLN A 26 6.30 19.28 -0.68
CA GLN A 26 5.32 19.23 -1.77
C GLN A 26 5.57 18.10 -2.77
N PHE A 27 6.75 17.48 -2.74
CA PHE A 27 7.19 16.52 -3.75
C PHE A 27 7.42 15.12 -3.18
N GLY A 28 6.68 14.73 -2.14
CA GLY A 28 6.64 13.34 -1.67
C GLY A 28 6.13 12.38 -2.75
N ALA A 29 6.44 11.10 -2.62
CA ALA A 29 5.88 10.04 -3.45
C ALA A 29 4.34 10.04 -3.32
N ILE A 30 3.64 9.83 -4.43
CA ILE A 30 2.17 9.82 -4.46
C ILE A 30 1.67 8.71 -3.54
N GLN A 31 0.91 9.09 -2.51
CA GLN A 31 0.33 8.17 -1.54
C GLN A 31 -1.03 7.68 -2.02
N VAL A 32 -1.29 6.39 -1.80
CA VAL A 32 -2.65 5.84 -1.92
C VAL A 32 -3.60 6.57 -0.95
N ALA A 33 -4.86 6.70 -1.33
CA ALA A 33 -5.83 7.46 -0.54
C ALA A 33 -6.21 6.73 0.75
N LYS A 34 -6.32 5.40 0.71
CA LYS A 34 -6.65 4.56 1.86
C LYS A 34 -5.81 3.29 1.86
N VAL A 35 -5.36 2.89 3.04
CA VAL A 35 -4.74 1.58 3.31
C VAL A 35 -5.50 0.94 4.46
N ALA A 36 -5.82 -0.33 4.33
CA ALA A 36 -6.45 -1.11 5.39
C ALA A 36 -5.94 -2.54 5.37
N THR A 37 -5.89 -3.16 6.56
CA THR A 37 -5.44 -4.54 6.72
C THR A 37 -6.60 -5.40 7.20
N TYR A 38 -6.82 -6.55 6.56
CA TYR A 38 -7.79 -7.55 7.00
C TYR A 38 -7.10 -8.91 7.17
N LYS A 39 -7.03 -9.41 8.41
CA LYS A 39 -6.45 -10.73 8.75
C LYS A 39 -5.05 -10.96 8.12
N GLY A 40 -4.20 -9.92 8.15
CA GLY A 40 -2.84 -9.95 7.59
C GLY A 40 -2.73 -9.60 6.10
N LEU A 41 -3.84 -9.55 5.36
CA LEU A 41 -3.88 -9.07 3.99
C LEU A 41 -3.93 -7.54 3.97
N VAL A 42 -3.02 -6.92 3.22
CA VAL A 42 -2.94 -5.46 3.09
C VAL A 42 -3.61 -5.04 1.78
N PHE A 43 -4.62 -4.16 1.88
CA PHE A 43 -5.34 -3.58 0.75
C PHE A 43 -5.10 -2.08 0.70
N ALA A 44 -5.12 -1.53 -0.52
CA ALA A 44 -5.02 -0.11 -0.74
C ALA A 44 -5.92 0.32 -1.90
N THR A 45 -6.40 1.56 -1.85
CA THR A 45 -7.16 2.19 -2.95
C THR A 45 -6.70 3.62 -3.17
N TRP A 46 -6.77 4.06 -4.43
CA TRP A 46 -6.52 5.44 -4.84
C TRP A 46 -7.78 6.33 -4.73
N ASP A 47 -8.95 5.73 -4.53
CA ASP A 47 -10.22 6.45 -4.40
C ASP A 47 -10.45 6.87 -2.93
N SER A 48 -10.50 8.18 -2.69
CA SER A 48 -10.75 8.76 -1.37
C SER A 48 -12.20 8.61 -0.91
N ASP A 49 -13.12 8.37 -1.83
CA ASP A 49 -14.56 8.29 -1.56
C ASP A 49 -15.03 6.83 -1.44
N ALA A 50 -14.16 5.87 -1.73
CA ALA A 50 -14.42 4.45 -1.58
C ALA A 50 -14.88 4.09 -0.14
N PRO A 51 -15.73 3.07 0.04
CA PRO A 51 -16.14 2.61 1.37
C PRO A 51 -14.94 2.10 2.18
N SER A 52 -15.15 1.86 3.48
CA SER A 52 -14.13 1.19 4.30
C SER A 52 -13.90 -0.24 3.78
N LEU A 53 -12.74 -0.85 4.08
CA LEU A 53 -12.46 -2.21 3.62
C LEU A 53 -13.49 -3.23 4.12
N LEU A 54 -13.99 -3.08 5.35
CA LEU A 54 -15.01 -3.97 5.91
C LEU A 54 -16.35 -3.80 5.19
N ASP A 55 -16.74 -2.56 4.91
CA ASP A 55 -17.96 -2.26 4.15
C ASP A 55 -17.84 -2.65 2.68
N TYR A 56 -16.63 -2.73 2.12
CA TYR A 56 -16.41 -3.23 0.76
C TYR A 56 -16.51 -4.76 0.69
N LEU A 57 -15.98 -5.45 1.72
CA LEU A 57 -15.97 -6.91 1.75
C LEU A 57 -17.31 -7.49 2.21
N GLU A 58 -18.04 -6.80 3.08
CA GLU A 58 -19.35 -7.20 3.63
C GLU A 58 -19.38 -8.70 4.00
N ASP A 59 -20.31 -9.46 3.44
CA ASP A 59 -20.50 -10.89 3.71
C ASP A 59 -19.32 -11.77 3.27
N ALA A 60 -18.41 -11.28 2.42
CA ALA A 60 -17.20 -12.00 2.05
C ALA A 60 -16.27 -12.21 3.26
N THR A 61 -16.33 -11.31 4.26
CA THR A 61 -15.53 -11.40 5.48
C THR A 61 -15.74 -12.74 6.21
N TRP A 62 -16.98 -13.22 6.27
CA TRP A 62 -17.32 -14.50 6.89
C TRP A 62 -16.61 -15.70 6.23
N TYR A 63 -16.55 -15.70 4.89
CA TYR A 63 -15.83 -16.73 4.15
C TYR A 63 -14.32 -16.60 4.35
N MET A 64 -13.80 -15.37 4.31
CA MET A 64 -12.37 -15.11 4.49
C MET A 64 -11.87 -15.53 5.86
N ASP A 65 -12.64 -15.31 6.91
CA ASP A 65 -12.30 -15.72 8.28
C ASP A 65 -12.12 -17.24 8.38
N SER A 66 -12.96 -17.99 7.67
CA SER A 66 -12.88 -19.44 7.62
C SER A 66 -11.55 -19.95 7.06
N PHE A 67 -10.80 -19.16 6.28
CA PHE A 67 -9.50 -19.57 5.74
C PHE A 67 -8.32 -18.88 6.42
N LEU A 68 -8.45 -17.58 6.71
CA LEU A 68 -7.36 -16.74 7.16
C LEU A 68 -7.18 -16.77 8.69
N ASP A 69 -8.22 -17.12 9.44
CA ASP A 69 -8.27 -17.02 10.91
C ASP A 69 -8.63 -18.36 11.58
N ARG A 70 -8.20 -19.48 10.98
CA ARG A 70 -8.55 -20.84 11.45
C ARG A 70 -7.88 -21.26 12.76
N VAL A 71 -6.74 -20.66 13.07
CA VAL A 71 -5.91 -20.97 14.24
C VAL A 71 -5.40 -19.67 14.85
N GLU A 72 -5.10 -19.67 16.15
CA GLU A 72 -4.67 -18.48 16.88
C GLU A 72 -3.43 -17.80 16.29
N ALA A 73 -2.51 -18.59 15.71
CA ALA A 73 -1.32 -18.06 15.05
C ALA A 73 -1.61 -17.31 13.73
N GLY A 74 -2.85 -17.38 13.22
CA GLY A 74 -3.27 -16.75 11.98
C GLY A 74 -2.65 -17.38 10.72
N THR A 75 -2.65 -16.61 9.65
CA THR A 75 -2.10 -17.01 8.34
C THR A 75 -0.94 -16.11 7.95
N ALA A 76 0.13 -16.70 7.41
CA ALA A 76 1.29 -15.98 6.91
C ALA A 76 1.60 -16.42 5.47
N ALA A 77 2.02 -15.46 4.64
CA ALA A 77 2.59 -15.77 3.34
C ALA A 77 4.00 -16.34 3.52
N ILE A 78 4.30 -17.44 2.84
CA ILE A 78 5.67 -17.94 2.72
C ILE A 78 6.39 -17.11 1.66
N GLU A 79 7.68 -16.84 1.90
CA GLU A 79 8.48 -16.00 1.01
C GLU A 79 8.50 -16.53 -0.43
N GLY A 80 8.43 -15.59 -1.38
CA GLY A 80 8.39 -15.86 -2.81
C GLY A 80 7.01 -15.67 -3.42
N VAL A 81 6.97 -15.22 -4.66
CA VAL A 81 5.74 -15.13 -5.45
C VAL A 81 6.05 -15.68 -6.83
N THR A 82 5.30 -16.69 -7.26
CA THR A 82 5.39 -17.18 -8.63
C THR A 82 4.73 -16.16 -9.56
N LYS A 83 5.47 -15.65 -10.54
CA LYS A 83 5.01 -14.63 -11.48
C LYS A 83 5.22 -15.11 -12.92
N TRP A 84 4.16 -15.04 -13.73
CA TRP A 84 4.20 -15.34 -15.17
C TRP A 84 3.15 -14.52 -15.91
N VAL A 85 3.27 -14.43 -17.23
CA VAL A 85 2.34 -13.68 -18.09
C VAL A 85 1.40 -14.64 -18.80
N ILE A 86 0.09 -14.38 -18.71
CA ILE A 86 -0.95 -15.06 -19.48
C ILE A 86 -1.65 -14.01 -20.35
N GLY A 87 -1.89 -14.31 -21.63
CA GLY A 87 -2.60 -13.41 -22.55
C GLY A 87 -4.13 -13.51 -22.42
N CYS A 88 -4.67 -13.19 -21.24
CA CYS A 88 -6.11 -13.12 -20.98
C CYS A 88 -6.47 -11.86 -20.18
N ASN A 89 -7.77 -11.57 -20.05
CA ASN A 89 -8.29 -10.61 -19.06
C ASN A 89 -8.64 -11.34 -17.76
#